data_AF-A0AAE1BW79-F1
#
_entry.id   AF-A0AAE1BW79-F1
#
_cell.length_a   1.000
_cell.length_b   1.000
_cell.length_c   1.000
_cell.angle_alpha   90.00
_cell.angle_beta   90.00
_cell.angle_gamma   90.00
#
_symmetry.space_group_name_H-M   'P 1'
#
loop_
_entity.id
_entity.type
_entity.pdbx_description
1 polymer ?
#
loop_
_entity_poly.entity_id
_entity_poly.type
_entity_poly.pdbx_seq_one_letter_code
_entity_poly.pdbx_strand_id
1 'polypeptide(L)'
;MYRTDRRDRSHGGVALYVTDNLAINSEIVRSYSNGTYDILAVCIEKINLMVIVAYRPPNTTQELFVEVADKITLIQKHLPVPDTEVLNLGDFNFPHVNWEILSLEGGTAEEKQQARLLTTIVEVKHLVQFVTKPTRGDNILDLIFSNNCGLMHNYDLFETPISDHRICEATVTVNALLNKPPLHKSEESEGLARLNFHHKDINWAEIKNKLKIDWETLLGDENAEKMVSTFTKICEQVCEVYVPQ
;
A
#
# COMPACT_ATOMS: atom_id res chain seq x y z
N MET A 1 -19.82 5.95 4.97
CA MET A 1 -19.93 4.59 4.37
C MET A 1 -20.22 4.74 2.90
N TYR A 2 -19.41 4.09 2.07
CA TYR A 2 -19.60 3.97 0.62
C TYR A 2 -20.04 2.53 0.32
N ARG A 3 -20.89 2.31 -0.68
CA ARG A 3 -21.36 0.96 -1.04
C ARG A 3 -21.72 0.85 -2.51
N THR A 4 -21.60 -0.38 -3.01
CA THR A 4 -22.08 -0.80 -4.32
C THR A 4 -23.02 -1.97 -4.12
N ASP A 5 -24.30 -1.75 -4.41
CA ASP A 5 -25.35 -2.74 -4.24
C ASP A 5 -25.66 -3.48 -5.55
N ARG A 6 -26.05 -4.74 -5.41
CA ARG A 6 -26.57 -5.54 -6.53
C ARG A 6 -27.96 -5.06 -6.89
N ARG A 7 -28.19 -4.75 -8.16
CA ARG A 7 -29.48 -4.21 -8.63
C ARG A 7 -30.61 -5.25 -8.62
N ASP A 8 -30.28 -6.52 -8.87
CA ASP A 8 -31.28 -7.59 -9.11
C ASP A 8 -31.38 -8.62 -7.97
N ARG A 9 -30.77 -8.34 -6.81
CA ARG A 9 -30.82 -9.21 -5.63
C ARG A 9 -31.01 -8.40 -4.37
N SER A 10 -31.73 -8.95 -3.40
CA SER A 10 -31.97 -8.33 -2.10
C SER A 10 -30.75 -8.33 -1.16
N HIS A 11 -29.68 -9.04 -1.53
CA HIS A 11 -28.49 -9.21 -0.70
C HIS A 11 -27.21 -9.21 -1.54
N GLY A 12 -26.11 -8.77 -0.92
CA GLY A 12 -24.76 -8.74 -1.50
C GLY A 12 -24.32 -7.34 -1.91
N GLY A 13 -23.18 -7.28 -2.59
CA GLY A 13 -22.47 -6.04 -2.87
C GLY A 13 -21.21 -5.88 -2.01
N VAL A 14 -20.57 -4.73 -2.16
CA VAL A 14 -19.37 -4.36 -1.40
C VAL A 14 -19.61 -3.03 -0.69
N ALA A 15 -18.99 -2.87 0.47
CA ALA A 15 -19.05 -1.63 1.23
C ALA A 15 -17.68 -1.26 1.78
N LEU A 16 -17.43 0.04 1.87
CA LEU A 16 -16.27 0.62 2.52
C LEU A 16 -16.72 1.56 3.63
N TYR A 17 -16.31 1.27 4.86
CA TYR A 17 -16.48 2.19 5.97
C TYR A 17 -15.20 3.01 6.16
N VAL A 18 -15.34 4.33 6.19
CA VAL A 18 -14.24 5.28 6.37
C VAL A 18 -14.60 6.14 7.57
N THR A 19 -13.68 6.29 8.51
CA THR A 19 -13.86 7.14 9.70
C THR A 19 -14.05 8.60 9.27
N ASP A 20 -14.86 9.37 10.00
CA ASP A 20 -15.22 10.75 9.64
C ASP A 20 -14.01 11.65 9.35
N ASN A 21 -12.89 11.49 10.06
CA ASN A 21 -11.66 12.27 9.86
C ASN A 21 -11.00 12.04 8.48
N LEU A 22 -11.14 10.84 7.92
CA LEU A 22 -10.65 10.49 6.59
C LEU A 22 -11.72 10.65 5.51
N ALA A 23 -12.99 10.60 5.89
CA ALA A 23 -14.10 10.69 4.95
C ALA A 23 -14.20 12.06 4.27
N ILE A 24 -13.69 13.12 4.92
CA ILE A 24 -13.61 14.47 4.36
C ILE A 24 -12.76 14.43 3.07
N ASN A 25 -13.36 14.84 1.96
CA ASN A 25 -12.77 14.78 0.61
C ASN A 25 -12.44 13.36 0.14
N SER A 26 -13.22 12.37 0.58
CA SER A 26 -13.22 11.06 -0.07
C SER A 26 -14.42 10.91 -1.01
N GLU A 27 -14.17 10.40 -2.20
CA GLU A 27 -15.17 10.31 -3.27
C GLU A 27 -15.17 8.94 -3.93
N ILE A 28 -16.35 8.51 -4.39
CA ILE A 28 -16.47 7.32 -5.23
C ILE A 28 -15.95 7.67 -6.62
N VAL A 29 -14.80 7.12 -6.98
CA VAL A 29 -14.23 7.21 -8.33
C VAL A 29 -14.92 6.21 -9.27
N ARG A 30 -15.26 5.04 -8.74
CA ARG A 30 -15.97 4.01 -9.51
C ARG A 30 -16.85 3.16 -8.62
N SER A 31 -18.01 2.79 -9.14
CA SER A 31 -18.89 1.77 -8.58
C SER A 31 -19.39 0.93 -9.74
N TYR A 32 -19.30 -0.39 -9.61
CA TYR A 32 -19.68 -1.33 -10.65
C TYR A 32 -20.24 -2.61 -10.03
N SER A 33 -21.38 -3.06 -10.56
CA SER A 33 -21.94 -4.37 -10.26
C SER A 33 -22.59 -4.91 -11.53
N ASN A 34 -22.32 -6.18 -11.86
CA ASN A 34 -23.08 -6.94 -12.86
C ASN A 34 -24.01 -7.98 -12.23
N GLY A 35 -24.34 -7.80 -10.94
CA GLY A 35 -25.13 -8.76 -10.16
C GLY A 35 -24.36 -10.00 -9.69
N THR A 36 -23.16 -10.23 -10.22
CA THR A 36 -22.24 -11.29 -9.78
C THR A 36 -21.01 -10.69 -9.14
N TYR A 37 -20.24 -9.91 -9.89
CA TYR A 37 -19.03 -9.24 -9.42
C TYR A 37 -19.35 -7.81 -9.03
N ASP A 38 -18.80 -7.39 -7.88
CA ASP A 38 -19.04 -6.07 -7.30
C ASP A 38 -17.70 -5.35 -7.04
N ILE A 39 -17.58 -4.09 -7.48
CA ILE A 39 -16.41 -3.22 -7.28
C ILE A 39 -16.86 -1.88 -6.75
N LEU A 40 -16.15 -1.40 -5.73
CA LEU A 40 -16.24 -0.05 -5.21
C LEU A 40 -14.83 0.53 -5.12
N ALA A 41 -14.55 1.61 -5.85
CA ALA A 41 -13.30 2.35 -5.78
C ALA A 41 -13.54 3.74 -5.18
N VAL A 42 -12.89 4.01 -4.06
CA VAL A 42 -12.98 5.27 -3.31
C VAL A 42 -11.60 5.89 -3.22
N CYS A 43 -11.47 7.14 -3.66
CA CYS A 43 -10.27 7.92 -3.43
C CYS A 43 -10.41 8.62 -2.07
N ILE A 44 -9.38 8.53 -1.23
CA ILE A 44 -9.24 9.26 0.02
C ILE A 44 -8.11 10.27 -0.19
N GLU A 45 -8.47 11.45 -0.71
CA GLU A 45 -7.50 12.46 -1.17
C GLU A 45 -6.53 12.88 -0.06
N LYS A 46 -7.03 13.04 1.17
CA LYS A 46 -6.25 13.46 2.34
C LYS A 46 -4.99 12.62 2.58
N ILE A 47 -4.98 11.37 2.13
CA ILE A 47 -3.87 10.43 2.29
C ILE A 47 -3.38 9.84 0.96
N ASN A 48 -3.73 10.46 -0.17
CA ASN A 48 -3.41 9.99 -1.52
C ASN A 48 -3.64 8.48 -1.72
N LEU A 49 -4.75 7.96 -1.19
CA LEU A 49 -5.04 6.52 -1.18
C LEU A 49 -6.29 6.20 -1.98
N MET A 50 -6.15 5.31 -2.97
CA MET A 50 -7.26 4.66 -3.65
C MET A 50 -7.55 3.32 -2.99
N VAL A 51 -8.72 3.18 -2.39
CA VAL A 51 -9.22 1.90 -1.85
C VAL A 51 -10.20 1.30 -2.84
N ILE A 52 -9.86 0.13 -3.37
CA ILE A 52 -10.71 -0.67 -4.26
C ILE A 52 -11.18 -1.88 -3.45
N VAL A 53 -12.48 -1.98 -3.22
CA VAL A 53 -13.11 -3.14 -2.59
C VAL A 53 -13.76 -3.96 -3.70
N ALA A 54 -13.39 -5.23 -3.79
CA ALA A 54 -13.85 -6.15 -4.82
C ALA A 54 -14.44 -7.43 -4.22
N TYR A 55 -15.51 -7.94 -4.85
CA TYR A 55 -16.04 -9.26 -4.54
C TYR A 55 -16.27 -10.07 -5.81
N ARG A 56 -15.55 -11.19 -5.94
CA ARG A 56 -15.75 -12.23 -6.94
C ARG A 56 -16.44 -13.44 -6.29
N PRO A 57 -17.66 -13.80 -6.66
CA PRO A 57 -18.24 -15.08 -6.26
C PRO A 57 -17.49 -16.28 -6.87
N PRO A 58 -17.53 -17.47 -6.24
CA PRO A 58 -16.82 -18.65 -6.75
C PRO A 58 -17.27 -19.07 -8.17
N ASN A 59 -18.55 -18.88 -8.49
CA ASN A 59 -19.16 -19.30 -9.77
C ASN A 59 -19.10 -18.20 -10.85
N THR A 60 -18.18 -17.24 -10.77
CA THR A 60 -18.00 -16.23 -11.82
C THR A 60 -17.50 -16.89 -13.10
N THR A 61 -18.15 -16.62 -14.24
CA THR A 61 -17.69 -17.11 -15.56
C THR A 61 -16.53 -16.27 -16.09
N GLN A 62 -15.79 -16.82 -17.05
CA GLN A 62 -14.65 -16.16 -17.68
C GLN A 62 -15.06 -14.84 -18.34
N GLU A 63 -16.22 -14.79 -19.00
CA GLU A 63 -16.69 -13.56 -19.68
C GLU A 63 -16.92 -12.43 -18.66
N LEU A 64 -17.56 -12.76 -17.53
CA LEU A 64 -17.80 -11.79 -16.45
C LEU A 64 -16.48 -11.36 -15.80
N PHE A 65 -15.52 -12.28 -15.67
CA PHE A 65 -14.21 -11.95 -15.09
C PHE A 65 -13.35 -11.07 -16.01
N VAL A 66 -13.45 -11.23 -17.33
CA VAL A 66 -12.77 -10.34 -18.29
C VAL A 66 -13.30 -8.91 -18.16
N GLU A 67 -14.62 -8.73 -18.03
CA GLU A 67 -15.19 -7.39 -17.85
C GLU A 67 -14.67 -6.71 -16.58
N VAL A 68 -14.53 -7.48 -15.51
CA VAL A 68 -13.98 -7.04 -14.22
C VAL A 68 -12.51 -6.64 -14.34
N ALA A 69 -11.71 -7.49 -14.98
CA ALA A 69 -10.30 -7.23 -15.26
C ALA A 69 -10.12 -5.88 -15.99
N ASP A 70 -10.98 -5.61 -16.97
CA ASP A 70 -11.00 -4.33 -17.68
C ASP A 70 -11.37 -3.17 -16.74
N LYS A 71 -12.33 -3.33 -15.82
CA LYS A 71 -12.69 -2.30 -14.84
C LYS A 71 -11.53 -1.99 -13.88
N ILE A 72 -10.89 -3.01 -13.31
CA ILE A 72 -9.74 -2.84 -12.41
C ILE A 72 -8.61 -2.10 -13.15
N THR A 73 -8.30 -2.55 -14.38
CA THR A 73 -7.28 -1.94 -15.23
C THR A 73 -7.58 -0.48 -15.54
N LEU A 74 -8.85 -0.15 -15.80
CA LEU A 74 -9.30 1.22 -16.09
C LEU A 74 -9.23 2.13 -14.86
N ILE A 75 -9.63 1.65 -13.69
CA ILE A 75 -9.53 2.40 -12.43
C ILE A 75 -8.07 2.78 -12.17
N GLN A 76 -7.16 1.82 -12.31
CA GLN A 76 -5.73 2.04 -12.10
C GLN A 76 -5.06 2.89 -13.18
N LYS A 77 -5.64 2.98 -14.38
CA LYS A 77 -5.13 3.88 -15.45
C LYS A 77 -5.50 5.34 -15.19
N HIS A 78 -6.61 5.58 -14.50
CA HIS A 78 -7.18 6.91 -14.28
C HIS A 78 -7.21 7.24 -12.79
N LEU A 79 -6.04 7.13 -12.14
CA LEU A 79 -5.88 7.59 -10.78
C LEU A 79 -6.05 9.12 -10.74
N PRO A 80 -6.79 9.66 -9.76
CA PRO A 80 -7.11 11.08 -9.71
C PRO A 80 -5.90 11.96 -9.39
N VAL A 81 -4.89 11.41 -8.71
CA VAL A 81 -3.68 12.12 -8.28
C VAL A 81 -2.43 11.34 -8.75
N PRO A 82 -1.32 12.00 -9.11
CA PRO A 82 -0.04 11.32 -9.36
C PRO A 82 0.42 10.54 -8.14
N ASP A 83 1.11 9.41 -8.37
CA ASP A 83 1.70 8.57 -7.31
C ASP A 83 0.70 8.14 -6.23
N THR A 84 -0.59 8.04 -6.57
CA THR A 84 -1.62 7.53 -5.67
C THR A 84 -1.30 6.10 -5.24
N GLU A 85 -1.29 5.89 -3.93
CA GLU A 85 -1.20 4.57 -3.32
C GLU A 85 -2.50 3.81 -3.60
N VAL A 86 -2.42 2.55 -3.98
CA VAL A 86 -3.58 1.71 -4.29
C VAL A 86 -3.64 0.58 -3.28
N LEU A 87 -4.81 0.38 -2.68
CA LEU A 87 -5.16 -0.81 -1.91
C LEU A 87 -6.36 -1.48 -2.57
N ASN A 88 -6.14 -2.60 -3.24
CA ASN A 88 -7.21 -3.43 -3.81
C ASN A 88 -7.42 -4.66 -2.93
N LEU A 89 -8.59 -4.76 -2.30
CA LEU A 89 -8.88 -5.77 -1.30
C LEU A 89 -10.26 -6.38 -1.43
N GLY A 90 -10.41 -7.59 -0.91
CA GLY A 90 -11.70 -8.26 -0.80
C GLY A 90 -11.60 -9.76 -1.12
N ASP A 91 -12.76 -10.40 -1.28
CA ASP A 91 -12.85 -11.84 -1.54
C ASP A 91 -12.87 -12.12 -3.05
N PHE A 92 -11.80 -12.76 -3.52
CA PHE A 92 -11.63 -13.11 -4.94
C PHE A 92 -12.03 -14.57 -5.24
N ASN A 93 -12.33 -15.40 -4.24
CA ASN A 93 -12.73 -16.81 -4.40
C ASN A 93 -11.86 -17.63 -5.40
N PHE A 94 -10.54 -17.53 -5.34
CA PHE A 94 -9.62 -18.36 -6.14
C PHE A 94 -8.92 -19.40 -5.25
N PRO A 95 -9.58 -20.53 -4.93
CA PRO A 95 -9.04 -21.52 -3.98
C PRO A 95 -7.81 -22.28 -4.51
N HIS A 96 -7.61 -22.28 -5.82
CA HIS A 96 -6.55 -23.06 -6.49
C HIS A 96 -5.33 -22.21 -6.87
N VAL A 97 -5.20 -21.01 -6.32
CA VAL A 97 -4.03 -20.16 -6.54
C VAL A 97 -3.15 -20.20 -5.30
N ASN A 98 -1.90 -20.58 -5.50
CA ASN A 98 -0.85 -20.36 -4.52
C ASN A 98 -0.38 -18.92 -4.66
N TRP A 99 -0.79 -18.06 -3.73
CA TRP A 99 -0.51 -16.62 -3.79
C TRP A 99 0.93 -16.26 -3.42
N GLU A 100 1.68 -17.15 -2.76
CA GLU A 100 3.08 -16.90 -2.40
C GLU A 100 3.99 -16.97 -3.62
N ILE A 101 3.75 -17.93 -4.51
CA ILE A 101 4.54 -18.16 -5.73
C ILE A 101 3.77 -17.90 -7.03
N LEU A 102 2.54 -17.38 -6.91
CA LEU A 102 1.63 -17.08 -8.02
C LEU A 102 1.42 -18.26 -8.98
N SER A 103 1.26 -19.48 -8.44
CA SER A 103 1.07 -20.70 -9.24
C SER A 103 -0.33 -21.29 -9.11
N LEU A 104 -0.75 -22.08 -10.11
CA LEU A 104 -2.07 -22.73 -10.14
C LEU A 104 -2.00 -24.18 -9.68
N GLU A 105 -2.65 -24.47 -8.56
CA GLU A 105 -2.75 -25.78 -7.92
C GLU A 105 -4.17 -26.35 -8.08
N GLY A 106 -4.50 -26.79 -9.30
CA GLY A 106 -5.80 -27.40 -9.59
C GLY A 106 -6.84 -26.44 -10.18
N GLY A 107 -8.12 -26.78 -10.05
CA GLY A 107 -9.24 -26.07 -10.66
C GLY A 107 -9.55 -26.46 -12.11
N THR A 108 -10.72 -26.01 -12.57
CA THR A 108 -11.20 -26.13 -13.94
C THR A 108 -10.34 -25.32 -14.91
N ALA A 109 -10.45 -25.61 -16.22
CA ALA A 109 -9.73 -24.85 -17.24
C ALA A 109 -10.09 -23.35 -17.22
N GLU A 110 -11.36 -23.05 -16.91
CA GLU A 110 -11.89 -21.70 -16.82
C GLU A 110 -11.33 -20.94 -15.61
N GLU A 111 -11.37 -21.53 -14.41
CA GLU A 111 -10.78 -20.91 -13.21
C GLU A 111 -9.29 -20.62 -13.40
N LYS A 112 -8.55 -21.54 -14.02
CA LYS A 112 -7.14 -21.34 -14.36
C LYS A 112 -6.93 -20.18 -15.33
N GLN A 113 -7.85 -19.97 -16.27
CA GLN A 113 -7.79 -18.83 -17.20
C GLN A 113 -8.06 -17.50 -16.49
N GLN A 114 -9.06 -17.47 -15.60
CA GLN A 114 -9.36 -16.30 -14.77
C GLN A 114 -8.18 -15.94 -13.87
N ALA A 115 -7.61 -16.93 -13.18
CA ALA A 115 -6.47 -16.70 -12.29
C ALA A 115 -5.20 -16.26 -13.06
N ARG A 116 -4.95 -16.79 -14.26
CA ARG A 116 -3.89 -16.27 -15.14
C ARG A 116 -4.12 -14.81 -15.50
N LEU A 117 -5.35 -14.44 -15.87
CA LEU A 117 -5.68 -13.05 -16.20
C LEU A 117 -5.44 -12.11 -15.00
N LEU A 118 -5.82 -12.53 -13.78
CA LEU A 118 -5.53 -11.78 -12.58
C LEU A 118 -4.03 -11.64 -12.33
N THR A 119 -3.28 -12.73 -12.45
CA THR A 119 -1.82 -12.74 -12.27
C THR A 119 -1.14 -11.81 -13.28
N THR A 120 -1.59 -11.79 -14.53
CA THR A 120 -1.11 -10.84 -15.55
C THR A 120 -1.40 -9.38 -15.16
N ILE A 121 -2.56 -9.08 -14.58
CA ILE A 121 -2.87 -7.74 -14.09
C ILE A 121 -1.93 -7.36 -12.96
N VAL A 122 -1.72 -8.27 -11.99
CA VAL A 122 -0.80 -8.07 -10.86
C VAL A 122 0.60 -7.74 -11.37
N GLU A 123 1.13 -8.50 -12.34
CA GLU A 123 2.45 -8.28 -12.94
C GLU A 123 2.54 -6.95 -13.70
N VAL A 124 1.60 -6.70 -14.63
CA VAL A 124 1.60 -5.49 -15.48
C VAL A 124 1.43 -4.21 -14.68
N LYS A 125 0.75 -4.30 -13.54
CA LYS A 125 0.45 -3.16 -12.66
C LYS A 125 1.41 -3.06 -11.47
N HIS A 126 2.42 -3.92 -11.43
CA HIS A 126 3.41 -3.99 -10.36
C HIS A 126 2.78 -4.07 -8.98
N LEU A 127 1.72 -4.87 -8.86
CA LEU A 127 1.03 -5.08 -7.60
C LEU A 127 1.72 -6.18 -6.79
N VAL A 128 1.71 -6.02 -5.47
CA VAL A 128 2.15 -7.02 -4.51
C VAL A 128 0.95 -7.50 -3.72
N GLN A 129 0.77 -8.81 -3.63
CA GLN A 129 -0.23 -9.46 -2.78
C GLN A 129 0.40 -9.68 -1.39
N PHE A 130 -0.31 -9.32 -0.31
CA PHE A 130 0.20 -9.42 1.06
C PHE A 130 -0.31 -10.60 1.90
N VAL A 131 -1.47 -11.18 1.55
CA VAL A 131 -2.13 -12.21 2.39
C VAL A 131 -1.58 -13.59 2.07
N THR A 132 -0.86 -14.18 3.02
CA THR A 132 -0.20 -15.49 2.89
C THR A 132 -0.82 -16.59 3.76
N LYS A 133 -1.76 -16.25 4.65
CA LYS A 133 -2.42 -17.19 5.55
C LYS A 133 -3.87 -17.45 5.11
N PRO A 134 -4.42 -18.67 5.31
CA PRO A 134 -5.80 -18.98 4.93
C PRO A 134 -6.81 -18.03 5.58
N THR A 135 -7.73 -17.50 4.78
CA THR A 135 -8.78 -16.58 5.23
C THR A 135 -10.13 -17.28 5.37
N ARG A 136 -10.30 -18.47 4.79
CA ARG A 136 -11.52 -19.30 4.94
C ARG A 136 -11.15 -20.79 4.88
N GLY A 137 -11.32 -21.49 6.01
CA GLY A 137 -10.81 -22.86 6.14
C GLY A 137 -9.31 -22.91 5.83
N ASP A 138 -8.92 -23.75 4.87
CA ASP A 138 -7.53 -23.89 4.41
C ASP A 138 -7.20 -23.04 3.17
N ASN A 139 -8.14 -22.25 2.65
CA ASN A 139 -7.96 -21.46 1.45
C ASN A 139 -7.63 -19.99 1.74
N ILE A 140 -6.80 -19.39 0.88
CA ILE A 140 -6.54 -17.94 0.83
C ILE A 140 -7.46 -17.34 -0.25
N LEU A 141 -8.59 -16.79 0.17
CA LEU A 141 -9.61 -16.25 -0.74
C LEU A 141 -9.71 -14.72 -0.68
N ASP A 142 -9.46 -14.16 0.50
CA ASP A 142 -9.44 -12.73 0.76
C ASP A 142 -8.02 -12.21 0.53
N LEU A 143 -7.89 -11.26 -0.38
CA LEU A 143 -6.58 -10.78 -0.85
C LEU A 143 -6.46 -9.29 -0.58
N ILE A 144 -5.23 -8.84 -0.40
CA ILE A 144 -4.88 -7.42 -0.38
C ILE A 144 -3.73 -7.24 -1.36
N PHE A 145 -3.95 -6.40 -2.37
CA PHE A 145 -2.97 -5.99 -3.35
C PHE A 145 -2.62 -4.51 -3.18
N SER A 146 -1.35 -4.15 -3.37
CA SER A 146 -0.93 -2.75 -3.48
C SER A 146 0.10 -2.54 -4.57
N ASN A 147 0.13 -1.35 -5.16
CA ASN A 147 1.22 -0.89 -6.04
C ASN A 147 2.49 -0.47 -5.26
N ASN A 148 2.47 -0.53 -3.93
CA ASN A 148 3.61 -0.20 -3.08
C ASN A 148 3.86 -1.33 -2.06
N CYS A 149 5.00 -2.01 -2.20
CA CYS A 149 5.39 -3.10 -1.31
C CYS A 149 5.70 -2.65 0.13
N GLY A 150 6.03 -1.37 0.34
CA GLY A 150 6.29 -0.78 1.65
C GLY A 150 5.05 -0.21 2.35
N LEU A 151 3.87 -0.34 1.73
CA LEU A 151 2.64 0.25 2.27
C LEU A 151 2.13 -0.49 3.52
N MET A 152 2.23 -1.81 3.55
CA MET A 152 1.73 -2.66 4.64
C MET A 152 2.87 -3.13 5.54
N HIS A 153 2.69 -2.98 6.86
CA HIS A 153 3.66 -3.44 7.86
C HIS A 153 3.37 -4.85 8.35
N ASN A 154 2.11 -5.10 8.69
CA ASN A 154 1.64 -6.38 9.17
C ASN A 154 0.15 -6.57 8.86
N TYR A 155 -0.28 -7.81 8.96
CA TYR A 155 -1.68 -8.17 9.04
C TYR A 155 -1.87 -9.36 9.98
N ASP A 156 -3.03 -9.38 10.63
CA ASP A 156 -3.47 -10.46 11.51
C ASP A 156 -4.84 -10.96 11.09
N LEU A 157 -5.11 -12.23 11.40
CA LEU A 157 -6.36 -12.90 11.06
C LEU A 157 -7.09 -13.32 12.33
N PHE A 158 -8.39 -13.03 12.40
CA PHE A 158 -9.23 -13.34 13.56
C PHE A 158 -10.44 -14.18 13.15
N GLU A 159 -10.70 -15.26 13.87
CA GLU A 159 -11.95 -16.01 13.72
C GLU A 159 -13.12 -15.24 14.32
N THR A 160 -14.31 -15.47 13.78
CA THR A 160 -15.53 -14.78 14.22
C THR A 160 -16.73 -15.73 14.18
N PRO A 161 -17.66 -15.67 15.15
CA PRO A 161 -18.81 -16.57 15.17
C PRO A 161 -19.88 -16.26 14.11
N ILE A 162 -19.78 -15.12 13.42
CA ILE A 162 -20.78 -14.65 12.44
C ILE A 162 -20.38 -14.89 10.99
N SER A 163 -19.20 -15.44 10.73
CA SER A 163 -18.70 -15.73 9.39
C SER A 163 -17.81 -16.96 9.40
N ASP A 164 -17.79 -17.70 8.30
CA ASP A 164 -16.82 -18.75 8.01
C ASP A 164 -15.49 -18.19 7.46
N HIS A 165 -15.44 -16.90 7.13
CA HIS A 165 -14.21 -16.18 6.85
C HIS A 165 -13.59 -15.61 8.14
N ARG A 166 -12.28 -15.50 8.14
CA ARG A 166 -11.49 -14.77 9.14
C ARG A 166 -11.50 -13.28 8.81
N ILE A 167 -11.62 -12.45 9.84
CA ILE A 167 -11.42 -11.01 9.72
C ILE A 167 -9.92 -10.76 9.48
N CYS A 168 -9.59 -10.06 8.40
CA CYS A 168 -8.25 -9.59 8.13
C CYS A 168 -8.09 -8.15 8.64
N GLU A 169 -7.23 -7.95 9.63
CA GLU A 169 -6.82 -6.63 10.11
C GLU A 169 -5.42 -6.34 9.58
N ALA A 170 -5.25 -5.26 8.83
CA ALA A 170 -3.97 -4.88 8.26
C ALA A 170 -3.58 -3.47 8.68
N THR A 171 -2.31 -3.29 9.05
CA THR A 171 -1.74 -1.97 9.35
C THR A 171 -0.97 -1.47 8.15
N VAL A 172 -1.36 -0.28 7.66
CA VAL A 172 -0.71 0.39 6.54
C VAL A 172 -0.19 1.76 6.96
N THR A 173 0.91 2.21 6.34
CA THR A 173 1.39 3.59 6.49
C THR A 173 1.14 4.34 5.21
N VAL A 174 0.30 5.36 5.32
CA VAL A 174 -0.03 6.24 4.20
C VAL A 174 0.60 7.61 4.43
N ASN A 175 1.18 8.16 3.39
CA ASN A 175 1.66 9.54 3.43
C ASN A 175 0.44 10.45 3.33
N ALA A 176 0.12 11.11 4.44
CA ALA A 176 -0.91 12.13 4.40
C ALA A 176 -0.48 13.23 3.41
N LEU A 177 -1.37 13.56 2.47
CA LEU A 177 -1.38 14.88 1.84
C LEU A 177 -1.90 15.87 2.90
N LEU A 178 -1.19 15.97 4.03
CA LEU A 178 -1.26 17.20 4.78
C LEU A 178 -0.82 18.25 3.76
N ASN A 179 -1.68 19.24 3.51
CA ASN A 179 -1.21 20.53 3.04
C ASN A 179 0.07 20.77 3.82
N LYS A 180 1.24 20.63 3.18
CA LYS A 180 2.46 21.15 3.77
C LYS A 180 2.03 22.57 4.14
N PRO A 181 1.96 22.96 5.44
CA PRO A 181 1.68 24.35 5.76
C PRO A 181 2.62 25.14 4.85
N PRO A 182 2.07 26.09 4.05
CA PRO A 182 2.77 26.67 2.91
C PRO A 182 4.15 26.95 3.40
N LEU A 183 5.17 26.23 2.88
CA LEU A 183 6.48 26.08 3.53
C LEU A 183 6.69 27.37 4.28
N HIS A 184 6.49 27.35 5.61
CA HIS A 184 7.00 28.46 6.39
C HIS A 184 8.41 28.51 5.87
N LYS A 185 8.78 29.60 5.17
CA LYS A 185 10.15 29.82 4.70
C LYS A 185 10.95 29.31 5.86
N SER A 186 11.54 28.12 5.69
CA SER A 186 11.96 27.36 6.86
C SER A 186 12.82 28.35 7.60
N GLU A 187 12.53 28.58 8.88
CA GLU A 187 13.57 29.05 9.78
C GLU A 187 14.82 28.30 9.33
N GLU A 188 15.80 29.06 8.86
CA GLU A 188 16.93 28.59 8.05
C GLU A 188 17.25 27.17 8.47
N SER A 189 17.04 26.19 7.58
CA SER A 189 17.18 24.79 7.96
C SER A 189 18.47 24.65 8.77
N GLU A 190 18.37 24.23 10.03
CA GLU A 190 19.54 24.09 10.88
C GLU A 190 20.09 22.67 10.72
N GLY A 191 21.36 22.46 11.06
CA GLY A 191 21.93 21.13 11.00
C GLY A 191 22.27 20.67 9.58
N LEU A 192 22.37 19.35 9.42
CA LEU A 192 22.61 18.68 8.14
C LEU A 192 21.55 18.96 7.07
N ALA A 193 20.32 19.34 7.47
CA ALA A 193 19.21 19.58 6.55
C ALA A 193 19.45 20.78 5.61
N ARG A 194 20.42 21.63 5.95
CA ARG A 194 20.84 22.81 5.17
C ARG A 194 21.83 22.51 4.06
N LEU A 195 22.31 21.28 3.98
CA LEU A 195 23.34 20.87 3.05
C LEU A 195 22.73 20.08 1.89
N ASN A 196 23.14 20.41 0.67
CA ASN A 196 22.71 19.75 -0.55
C ASN A 196 23.51 18.47 -0.82
N PHE A 197 23.09 17.37 -0.20
CA PHE A 197 23.67 16.03 -0.40
C PHE A 197 23.41 15.42 -1.80
N HIS A 198 22.67 16.12 -2.67
CA HIS A 198 22.46 15.73 -4.06
C HIS A 198 23.41 16.44 -5.03
N HIS A 199 24.29 17.32 -4.53
CA HIS A 199 25.26 18.01 -5.36
C HIS A 199 26.26 17.02 -5.97
N LYS A 200 26.50 17.13 -7.28
CA LYS A 200 27.37 16.20 -8.04
C LYS A 200 28.84 16.23 -7.61
N ASP A 201 29.29 17.33 -7.02
CA ASP A 201 30.70 17.58 -6.67
C ASP A 201 31.02 17.27 -5.19
N ILE A 202 30.20 16.48 -4.50
CA ILE A 202 30.46 16.10 -3.10
C ILE A 202 31.67 15.17 -3.01
N ASN A 203 32.61 15.52 -2.15
CA ASN A 203 33.77 14.68 -1.86
C ASN A 203 33.46 13.62 -0.77
N TRP A 204 32.73 12.57 -1.16
CA TRP A 204 32.35 11.47 -0.27
C TRP A 204 33.54 10.72 0.34
N ALA A 205 34.68 10.68 -0.35
CA ALA A 205 35.88 10.00 0.13
C ALA A 205 36.45 10.70 1.37
N GLU A 206 36.53 12.04 1.35
CA GLU A 206 36.99 12.82 2.50
C GLU A 206 36.00 12.79 3.67
N ILE A 207 34.69 12.92 3.40
CA ILE A 207 33.65 12.78 4.44
C ILE A 207 33.80 11.43 5.15
N LYS A 208 33.89 10.35 4.39
CA LYS A 208 34.08 8.99 4.94
C LYS A 208 35.37 8.89 5.75
N ASN A 209 36.46 9.50 5.27
CA ASN A 209 37.74 9.48 5.97
C ASN A 209 37.68 10.23 7.31
N LYS A 210 37.04 11.40 7.34
CA LYS A 210 36.87 12.22 8.54
C LYS A 210 35.92 11.61 9.57
N LEU A 211 34.92 10.83 9.12
CA LEU A 211 33.99 10.11 9.99
C LEU A 211 34.50 8.74 10.47
N LYS A 212 35.73 8.34 10.12
CA LYS A 212 36.42 7.18 10.74
C LYS A 212 36.91 7.54 12.15
N ILE A 213 35.97 7.84 13.01
CA ILE A 213 36.17 8.13 14.42
C ILE A 213 35.88 6.85 15.19
N ASP A 214 36.63 6.61 16.25
CA ASP A 214 36.29 5.57 17.23
C ASP A 214 35.11 6.06 18.09
N TRP A 215 33.90 5.81 17.59
CA TRP A 215 32.66 6.27 18.20
C TRP A 215 32.38 5.60 19.54
N GLU A 216 32.84 4.37 19.75
CA GLU A 216 32.64 3.65 21.00
C GLU A 216 33.45 4.29 22.13
N THR A 217 34.72 4.61 21.85
CA THR A 217 35.55 5.37 22.79
C THR A 217 35.04 6.80 22.99
N LEU A 218 34.54 7.45 21.94
CA LEU A 218 34.10 8.85 22.02
C LEU A 218 32.75 9.02 22.73
N LEU A 219 31.83 8.06 22.59
CA LEU A 219 30.45 8.18 23.06
C LEU A 219 30.12 7.26 24.24
N GLY A 220 30.95 6.25 24.53
CA GLY A 220 30.62 5.13 25.43
C GLY A 220 30.25 5.50 26.87
N ASP A 221 30.71 6.65 27.38
CA ASP A 221 30.43 7.12 28.74
C ASP A 221 29.21 8.08 28.84
N GLU A 222 28.56 8.39 27.72
CA GLU A 222 27.47 9.37 27.66
C GLU A 222 26.08 8.72 27.74
N ASN A 223 25.05 9.53 28.02
CA ASN A 223 23.66 9.07 27.89
C ASN A 223 23.19 9.19 26.42
N ALA A 224 22.11 8.48 26.06
CA ALA A 224 21.61 8.41 24.69
C ALA A 224 21.35 9.79 24.06
N GLU A 225 20.80 10.75 24.82
CA GLU A 225 20.53 12.10 24.31
C GLU A 225 21.82 12.85 23.96
N LYS A 226 22.84 12.76 24.83
CA LYS A 226 24.14 13.39 24.62
C LYS A 226 24.96 12.68 23.55
N MET A 227 24.82 11.37 23.39
CA MET A 227 25.37 10.62 22.27
C MET A 227 24.83 11.12 20.94
N VAL A 228 23.49 11.24 20.81
CA VAL A 228 22.82 11.73 19.59
C VAL A 228 23.22 13.17 19.27
N SER A 229 23.25 14.05 20.27
CA SER A 229 23.69 15.45 20.10
C SER A 229 25.13 15.54 19.60
N THR A 230 26.05 14.78 20.21
CA THR A 230 27.48 14.78 19.86
C THR A 230 27.71 14.22 18.46
N PHE A 231 27.06 13.09 18.14
CA PHE A 231 27.11 12.48 16.82
C PHE A 231 26.63 13.45 15.73
N THR A 232 25.44 14.04 15.93
CA THR A 232 24.82 14.94 14.95
C THR A 232 25.71 16.16 14.68
N LYS A 233 26.27 16.75 15.74
CA LYS A 233 27.16 17.91 15.64
C LYS A 233 28.45 17.60 14.87
N ILE A 234 29.06 16.44 15.11
CA ILE A 234 30.27 16.03 14.39
C ILE A 234 29.96 15.78 12.92
N CYS A 235 28.86 15.08 12.62
CA CYS A 235 28.42 14.86 11.24
C CYS A 235 28.17 16.19 10.52
N GLU A 236 27.50 17.14 11.17
CA GLU A 236 27.26 18.48 10.63
C GLU A 236 28.58 19.19 10.31
N GLN A 237 29.50 19.29 11.28
CA GLN A 237 30.79 19.94 11.10
C GLN A 237 31.64 19.34 9.97
N VAL A 238 31.61 18.02 9.82
CA VAL A 238 32.32 17.36 8.72
C VAL A 238 31.63 17.67 7.39
N CYS A 239 30.31 17.52 7.32
CA CYS A 239 29.57 17.68 6.07
C CYS A 239 29.58 19.14 5.58
N GLU A 240 29.56 20.14 6.48
CA GLU A 240 29.64 21.57 6.11
C GLU A 240 30.85 21.92 5.25
N VAL A 241 31.96 21.21 5.43
CA VAL A 241 33.22 21.47 4.70
C VAL A 241 33.15 20.93 3.27
N TYR A 242 32.39 19.86 3.04
CA TYR A 242 32.45 19.06 1.79
C TYR A 242 31.13 19.00 1.02
N VAL A 243 30.04 19.48 1.62
CA VAL A 243 28.70 19.47 1.03
C VAL A 243 28.25 20.92 0.87
N PRO A 244 27.99 21.38 -0.36
CA PRO A 244 27.44 22.71 -0.59
C PRO A 244 26.11 22.89 0.13
N GLN A 245 25.80 24.13 0.48
CA GLN A 245 24.45 24.50 0.93
C GLN A 245 23.48 24.45 -0.24
#